data_AF-A0A732F604-F1
#
_entry.id   AF-A0A732F604-F1
#
_cell.length_a   1.000
_cell.length_b   1.000
_cell.length_c   1.000
_cell.angle_alpha   90.00
_cell.angle_beta   90.00
_cell.angle_gamma   90.00
#
_symmetry.space_group_name_H-M   'P 1'
#
loop_
_entity.id
_entity.type
_entity.pdbx_description
1 polymer ?
#
loop_
_entity_poly.entity_id
_entity_poly.type
_entity_poly.pdbx_seq_one_letter_code
_entity_poly.pdbx_strand_id
1 'polypeptide(L)'
;HIRWKQHHGPCEVPNGLALCAIHHKAFDRGSIGLDENMRVVVSDAVNGGGVVQRLFWDFAGKEIALPQMKENYPGERFVEWHKREVFRGGH
;
A
#
# COMPACT_ATOMS: atom_id res chain seq x y z
N HIS A 1 4.70 7.75 3.24
CA HIS A 1 5.93 6.96 3.03
C HIS A 1 5.56 5.50 3.12
N ILE A 2 6.13 4.65 2.27
CA ILE A 2 5.89 3.21 2.33
C ILE A 2 6.51 2.62 3.59
N ARG A 3 7.83 2.75 3.74
CA ARG A 3 8.53 2.58 5.01
C ARG A 3 8.44 3.85 5.83
N TRP A 4 7.83 3.74 7.00
CA TRP A 4 7.57 4.89 7.87
C TRP A 4 8.85 5.60 8.30
N LYS A 5 8.74 6.93 8.44
CA LYS A 5 9.84 7.77 8.93
C LYS A 5 10.34 7.34 10.31
N GLN A 6 9.43 7.03 11.22
CA GLN A 6 9.77 6.58 12.57
C GLN A 6 10.52 5.23 12.61
N HIS A 7 10.50 4.46 11.51
CA HIS A 7 11.26 3.22 11.35
C HIS A 7 12.44 3.39 10.37
N HIS A 8 13.02 4.59 10.32
CA HIS A 8 14.19 4.92 9.50
C HIS A 8 13.95 4.84 7.99
N GLY A 9 12.72 5.09 7.53
CA GLY A 9 12.42 5.22 6.10
C GLY A 9 13.04 6.49 5.49
N PRO A 10 13.78 6.41 4.37
CA PRO A 10 14.39 7.58 3.74
C PRO A 10 13.37 8.48 3.04
N CYS A 11 13.70 9.76 2.83
CA CYS A 11 12.90 10.72 2.04
C CYS A 11 13.27 10.57 0.57
N GLU A 12 12.79 9.51 -0.07
CA GLU A 12 13.13 9.20 -1.47
C GLU A 12 11.86 8.87 -2.25
N VAL A 13 11.86 9.14 -3.56
CA VAL A 13 10.71 8.87 -4.43
C VAL A 13 10.28 7.39 -4.38
N PRO A 14 11.20 6.40 -4.45
CA PRO A 14 10.83 4.98 -4.31
C PRO A 14 10.23 4.59 -2.95
N ASN A 15 10.38 5.43 -1.91
CA ASN A 15 9.73 5.23 -0.61
C ASN A 15 8.41 6.01 -0.48
N GLY A 16 7.90 6.55 -1.59
CA GLY A 16 6.68 7.33 -1.69
C GLY A 16 5.55 6.58 -2.39
N LEU A 17 4.32 6.88 -2.01
CA LEU A 17 3.13 6.47 -2.72
C LEU A 17 2.13 7.64 -2.65
N ALA A 18 1.62 8.08 -3.81
CA ALA A 18 0.66 9.17 -3.88
C ALA A 18 -0.76 8.60 -3.68
N LEU A 19 -1.40 8.98 -2.57
CA LEU A 19 -2.70 8.46 -2.16
C LEU A 19 -3.63 9.60 -1.76
N CYS A 20 -4.94 9.41 -1.96
CA CYS A 20 -5.92 10.31 -1.33
C CYS A 20 -5.96 10.09 0.18
N ALA A 21 -6.58 11.02 0.93
CA ALA A 21 -6.59 10.98 2.40
C ALA A 21 -7.18 9.68 2.99
N ILE A 22 -8.15 9.05 2.31
CA ILE A 22 -8.78 7.80 2.75
C ILE A 22 -7.80 6.64 2.61
N HIS A 23 -7.26 6.43 1.40
CA HIS A 23 -6.32 5.34 1.13
C HIS A 23 -5.01 5.52 1.89
N HIS A 24 -4.57 6.76 2.10
CA HIS A 24 -3.40 7.06 2.92
C HIS A 24 -3.58 6.54 4.36
N LYS A 25 -4.71 6.84 5.01
CA LYS A 25 -5.02 6.33 6.35
C LYS A 25 -5.17 4.81 6.37
N ALA A 26 -5.78 4.21 5.34
CA ALA A 26 -5.94 2.77 5.26
C ALA A 26 -4.60 2.04 5.10
N PHE A 27 -3.69 2.59 4.30
CA PHE A 27 -2.34 2.07 4.10
C PHE A 27 -1.51 2.16 5.38
N ASP A 28 -1.57 3.29 6.09
CA ASP A 28 -0.89 3.48 7.38
C ASP A 28 -1.48 2.65 8.53
N ARG A 29 -2.68 2.09 8.36
CA ARG A 29 -3.30 1.18 9.36
C ARG A 29 -3.18 -0.29 8.97
N GLY A 30 -2.56 -0.58 7.82
CA GLY A 30 -2.40 -1.93 7.31
C GLY A 30 -3.67 -2.56 6.74
N SER A 31 -4.71 -1.76 6.48
CA SER A 31 -5.95 -2.23 5.85
C SER A 31 -5.77 -2.51 4.35
N ILE A 32 -4.83 -1.80 3.71
CA ILE A 32 -4.39 -2.06 2.34
C ILE A 32 -2.85 -2.07 2.29
N GLY A 33 -2.29 -2.76 1.31
CA GLY A 33 -0.86 -2.84 1.03
C GLY A 33 -0.60 -3.06 -0.46
N LEU A 34 0.65 -3.38 -0.81
CA LEU A 34 1.05 -3.80 -2.15
C LEU A 34 1.70 -5.19 -2.10
N ASP A 35 1.50 -5.99 -3.14
CA ASP A 35 2.29 -7.20 -3.40
C ASP A 35 3.55 -6.90 -4.24
N GLU A 36 4.36 -7.93 -4.47
CA GLU A 36 5.57 -7.88 -5.29
C GLU A 36 5.32 -7.49 -6.76
N ASN A 37 4.08 -7.62 -7.25
CA ASN A 37 3.68 -7.24 -8.60
C ASN A 37 3.03 -5.85 -8.64
N MET A 38 3.19 -5.04 -7.59
CA MET A 38 2.60 -3.71 -7.46
C MET A 38 1.06 -3.71 -7.52
N ARG A 39 0.43 -4.81 -7.09
CA ARG A 39 -1.02 -4.92 -6.99
C ARG A 39 -1.49 -4.60 -5.59
N VAL A 40 -2.65 -3.96 -5.49
CA VAL A 40 -3.27 -3.64 -4.20
C VAL A 40 -3.74 -4.92 -3.53
N VAL A 41 -3.27 -5.14 -2.30
CA VAL A 41 -3.80 -6.18 -1.41
C VAL A 41 -4.66 -5.53 -0.33
N VAL A 42 -5.78 -6.17 0.00
CA VAL A 42 -6.71 -5.69 1.03
C VAL A 42 -6.71 -6.71 2.17
N SER A 43 -6.59 -6.22 3.40
CA SER A 43 -6.61 -7.07 4.59
C SER A 43 -7.97 -7.75 4.75
N ASP A 44 -7.97 -9.03 5.14
CA ASP A 44 -9.21 -9.79 5.46
C ASP A 44 -9.98 -9.21 6.65
N ALA A 45 -9.34 -8.38 7.48
CA ALA A 45 -10.00 -7.69 8.58
C ALA A 45 -10.89 -6.52 8.10
N VAL A 46 -10.75 -6.08 6.84
CA VAL A 46 -11.60 -5.04 6.25
C VAL A 46 -12.99 -5.62 6.04
N ASN A 47 -13.99 -5.01 6.67
CA ASN A 47 -15.38 -5.41 6.62
C ASN A 47 -16.30 -4.20 6.37
N GLY A 48 -17.48 -4.45 5.81
CA GLY A 48 -18.50 -3.43 5.58
C GLY A 48 -19.43 -3.75 4.41
N GLY A 49 -20.23 -2.75 4.01
CA GLY A 49 -21.18 -2.84 2.91
C GLY A 49 -20.68 -2.20 1.61
N GLY A 50 -21.60 -1.70 0.78
CA GLY A 50 -21.29 -1.19 -0.56
C GLY A 50 -20.27 -0.04 -0.64
N VAL A 51 -20.09 0.75 0.43
CA VAL A 51 -19.03 1.77 0.49
C VAL A 51 -17.64 1.14 0.56
N VAL A 52 -17.48 0.07 1.35
CA VAL A 52 -16.21 -0.65 1.47
C VAL A 52 -15.86 -1.36 0.17
N GLN A 53 -16.86 -1.94 -0.49
CA GLN A 53 -16.69 -2.49 -1.84
C GLN A 53 -16.03 -1.47 -2.78
N ARG A 54 -16.63 -0.28 -2.92
CA ARG A 54 -16.16 0.75 -3.84
C ARG A 54 -14.81 1.35 -3.48
N LEU A 55 -14.54 1.51 -2.18
CA LEU A 55 -13.31 2.17 -1.72
C LEU A 55 -12.12 1.21 -1.62
N PHE A 56 -12.35 -0.08 -1.39
CA PHE A 56 -11.29 -1.05 -1.10
C PHE A 56 -11.34 -2.28 -1.98
N TRP A 57 -12.43 -3.07 -1.95
CA TRP A 57 -12.46 -4.37 -2.62
C TRP A 57 -12.45 -4.26 -4.15
N ASP A 58 -13.02 -3.20 -4.72
CA ASP A 58 -12.93 -2.92 -6.16
C ASP A 58 -11.49 -2.63 -6.63
N PHE A 59 -10.56 -2.37 -5.71
CA PHE A 59 -9.13 -2.20 -6.02
C PHE A 59 -8.30 -3.46 -5.77
N ALA A 60 -8.83 -4.47 -5.07
CA ALA A 60 -8.07 -5.68 -4.74
C ALA A 60 -7.56 -6.36 -6.02
N GLY A 61 -6.27 -6.69 -6.04
CA GLY A 61 -5.58 -7.32 -7.17
C GLY A 61 -5.30 -6.41 -8.37
N LYS A 62 -5.75 -5.14 -8.35
CA LYS A 62 -5.43 -4.18 -9.42
C LYS A 62 -4.02 -3.65 -9.23
N GLU A 63 -3.29 -3.57 -10.34
CA GLU A 63 -2.00 -2.89 -10.39
C GLU A 63 -2.19 -1.38 -10.17
N ILE A 64 -1.29 -0.78 -9.38
CA ILE A 64 -1.29 0.68 -9.21
C ILE A 64 -0.79 1.38 -10.48
N ALA A 65 -1.13 2.66 -10.64
CA ALA A 65 -0.47 3.48 -11.64
C ALA A 65 1.01 3.65 -11.28
N LEU A 66 1.89 3.19 -12.17
CA LEU A 66 3.33 3.32 -12.02
C LEU A 66 3.85 4.57 -12.72
N PRO A 67 4.91 5.21 -12.20
CA PRO A 67 5.53 6.34 -12.89
C PRO A 67 6.18 5.88 -14.20
N GLN A 68 6.52 6.83 -15.08
CA GLN A 68 7.15 6.49 -16.37
C GLN A 68 8.56 5.92 -16.21
N MET A 69 9.31 6.41 -15.21
CA MET A 69 10.69 5.99 -14.93
C MET A 69 10.69 4.88 -13.89
N LYS A 70 11.36 3.76 -14.19
CA LYS A 70 11.43 2.59 -13.30
C LYS A 70 12.14 2.88 -11.99
N GLU A 71 13.09 3.81 -12.00
CA GLU A 71 13.86 4.22 -10.84
C GLU A 71 12.98 4.90 -9.77
N ASN A 72 11.79 5.35 -10.15
CA ASN A 72 10.81 5.97 -9.26
C ASN A 72 9.73 5.00 -8.76
N TYR A 73 9.80 3.72 -9.13
CA TYR A 73 8.82 2.74 -8.68
C TYR A 73 8.90 2.58 -7.17
N PRO A 74 7.80 2.19 -6.51
CA PRO A 74 7.87 1.72 -5.13
C PRO A 74 8.98 0.68 -4.99
N GLY A 75 9.97 0.99 -4.16
CA GLY A 75 11.12 0.10 -3.96
C GLY A 75 10.66 -1.18 -3.27
N GLU A 76 11.04 -2.32 -3.83
CA GLU A 76 10.66 -3.65 -3.34
C GLU A 76 10.94 -3.81 -1.84
N ARG A 77 12.14 -3.41 -1.38
CA ARG A 77 12.53 -3.40 0.05
C ARG A 77 11.56 -2.65 0.97
N PHE A 78 10.89 -1.60 0.46
CA PHE A 78 9.95 -0.81 1.25
C PHE A 78 8.58 -1.48 1.26
N VAL A 79 8.16 -2.04 0.12
CA VAL A 79 6.92 -2.82 0.00
C VAL A 79 6.99 -4.06 0.90
N GLU A 80 8.10 -4.80 0.87
CA GLU A 80 8.34 -5.93 1.77
C GLU A 80 8.30 -5.53 3.25
N TRP A 81 8.92 -4.41 3.61
CA TRP A 81 8.85 -3.88 4.96
C TRP A 81 7.41 -3.56 5.36
N HIS A 82 6.64 -2.89 4.49
CA HIS A 82 5.24 -2.56 4.78
C HIS A 82 4.38 -3.82 4.93
N LYS A 83 4.57 -4.80 4.05
CA LYS A 83 3.90 -6.11 4.10
C LYS A 83 4.16 -6.84 5.43
N ARG A 84 5.38 -6.76 5.96
CA ARG A 84 5.76 -7.44 7.22
C ARG A 84 5.36 -6.68 8.47
N GLU A 85 5.51 -5.36 8.48
CA GLU A 85 5.47 -4.55 9.71
C GLU A 85 4.16 -3.79 9.88
N VAL A 86 3.43 -3.53 8.79
CA VAL A 86 2.25 -2.66 8.79
C VAL A 86 1.00 -3.40 8.32
N PHE A 87 1.08 -4.09 7.17
CA PHE A 87 -0.06 -4.76 6.57
C PHE A 87 -0.65 -5.82 7.51
N ARG A 88 -1.99 -5.89 7.57
CA ARG A 88 -2.73 -6.77 8.49
C ARG A 88 -3.56 -7.80 7.73
N GLY A 89 -3.01 -8.45 6.72
CA GLY A 89 -3.64 -9.56 5.99
C GLY A 89 -2.98 -10.89 6.30
N GLY A 90 -3.75 -11.99 6.28
CA GLY A 90 -3.26 -13.33 6.58
C GLY A 90 -2.17 -13.79 5.60
N HIS A 91 -1.24 -14.58 6.12
CA HIS A 91 -0.14 -15.23 5.38
C HIS A 91 -0.63 -16.24 4.35
#